data_AF-A0A974GW28-F1
#
_entry.id   AF-A0A974GW28-F1
#
_cell.length_a   1.000
_cell.length_b   1.000
_cell.length_c   1.000
_cell.angle_alpha   90.00
_cell.angle_beta   90.00
_cell.angle_gamma   90.00
#
_symmetry.space_group_name_H-M   'P 1'
#
loop_
_entity.id
_entity.type
_entity.pdbx_description
1 polymer ?
#
loop_
_entity_poly.entity_id
_entity_poly.type
_entity_poly.pdbx_seq_one_letter_code
_entity_poly.pdbx_strand_id
1 'polypeptide(L)'
;RENVRENVRENVRENVRENVRENVRENVREETIKLNNTQKKIINLIKQDKYITQAEISEKMNKTTRTIRRNMKMLQDENLIARVGSDTAGYWKITE
;
A
#
# COMPACT_ATOMS: atom_id res chain seq x y z
N ARG A 1 8.97 38.16 -13.69
CA ARG A 1 9.96 37.07 -13.85
C ARG A 1 9.66 36.08 -12.76
N GLU A 2 8.74 35.21 -13.09
CA GLU A 2 7.99 34.31 -12.21
C GLU A 2 8.50 32.91 -12.54
N ASN A 3 8.99 32.16 -11.56
CA ASN A 3 9.15 30.70 -11.57
C ASN A 3 10.00 30.23 -10.38
N VAL A 4 9.72 29.01 -9.94
CA VAL A 4 10.41 28.21 -8.90
C VAL A 4 9.84 28.35 -7.47
N ARG A 5 8.55 28.04 -7.23
CA ARG A 5 8.05 27.71 -5.87
C ARG A 5 6.88 26.71 -5.77
N GLU A 6 6.52 25.98 -6.83
CA GLU A 6 5.46 24.96 -6.74
C GLU A 6 6.04 23.59 -7.07
N ASN A 7 6.33 22.77 -6.04
CA ASN A 7 6.35 21.31 -6.20
C ASN A 7 6.48 20.48 -4.90
N VAL A 8 6.29 21.03 -3.69
CA VAL A 8 6.57 20.26 -2.45
C VAL A 8 5.46 20.33 -1.38
N ARG A 9 4.30 20.96 -1.62
CA ARG A 9 3.36 21.25 -0.51
C ARG A 9 1.96 20.65 -0.54
N GLU A 10 1.60 19.85 -1.54
CA GLU A 10 0.22 19.35 -1.64
C GLU A 10 -0.01 17.90 -1.17
N ASN A 11 1.03 17.09 -0.93
CA ASN A 11 0.85 15.66 -0.58
C ASN A 11 0.69 15.35 0.93
N VAL A 12 0.69 16.35 1.81
CA VAL A 12 0.78 16.10 3.27
C VAL A 12 -0.56 16.28 4.01
N ARG A 13 -1.56 16.96 3.45
CA ARG A 13 -2.74 17.40 4.24
C ARG A 13 -3.97 16.50 4.20
N GLU A 14 -4.10 15.56 3.27
CA GLU A 14 -5.25 14.65 3.23
C GLU A 14 -5.06 13.32 3.99
N ASN A 15 -3.86 13.02 4.49
CA ASN A 15 -3.55 11.72 5.09
C ASN A 15 -4.03 11.52 6.54
N VAL A 16 -4.55 12.54 7.22
CA VAL A 16 -4.74 12.46 8.70
C VAL A 16 -6.15 12.03 9.12
N ARG A 17 -7.20 12.26 8.33
CA ARG A 17 -8.58 12.07 8.82
C ARG A 17 -9.18 10.68 8.61
N GLU A 18 -8.63 9.84 7.74
CA GLU A 18 -9.18 8.51 7.45
C GLU A 18 -8.57 7.37 8.31
N ASN A 19 -7.51 7.66 9.07
CA ASN A 19 -6.70 6.68 9.80
C ASN A 19 -7.41 6.00 11.01
N VAL A 20 -8.53 6.51 11.53
CA VAL A 20 -9.05 6.07 12.83
C VAL A 20 -10.12 4.96 12.74
N ARG A 21 -10.89 4.87 11.65
CA ARG A 21 -11.97 3.87 11.54
C ARG A 21 -11.51 2.48 11.04
N GLU A 22 -10.42 2.41 10.29
CA GLU A 22 -9.95 1.17 9.65
C GLU A 22 -9.19 0.24 10.62
N ASN A 23 -8.52 0.80 11.64
CA ASN A 23 -7.64 0.07 12.56
C ASN A 23 -8.35 -1.02 13.41
N VAL A 24 -9.66 -0.95 13.62
CA VAL A 24 -10.37 -1.89 14.52
C VAL A 24 -10.80 -3.17 13.80
N ARG A 25 -11.08 -3.14 12.49
CA ARG A 25 -11.56 -4.32 11.74
C ARG A 25 -10.45 -5.26 11.27
N GLU A 26 -9.25 -4.75 11.02
CA GLU A 26 -8.16 -5.54 10.46
C GLU A 26 -7.49 -6.52 11.43
N ASN A 27 -7.45 -6.19 12.72
CA ASN A 27 -6.87 -7.10 13.74
C ASN A 27 -7.55 -8.49 13.73
N VAL A 28 -8.83 -8.55 13.37
CA VAL A 28 -9.62 -9.80 13.35
C VAL A 28 -9.26 -10.72 12.17
N ARG A 29 -8.85 -10.16 11.01
CA ARG A 29 -8.45 -10.95 9.83
C ARG A 29 -6.98 -11.39 9.86
N GLU A 30 -6.11 -10.59 10.47
CA GLU A 30 -4.71 -11.01 10.70
C GLU A 30 -4.60 -12.29 11.56
N GLU A 31 -5.60 -12.57 12.40
CA GLU A 31 -5.64 -13.79 13.22
C GLU A 31 -6.05 -15.04 12.42
N THR A 32 -6.81 -14.89 11.33
CA THR A 32 -7.28 -16.03 10.51
C THR A 32 -6.31 -16.39 9.38
N ILE A 33 -5.62 -15.41 8.80
CA ILE A 33 -4.59 -15.63 7.77
C ILE A 33 -3.22 -15.32 8.38
N LYS A 34 -2.38 -16.36 8.55
CA LYS A 34 -1.06 -16.23 9.19
C LYS A 34 -0.06 -15.54 8.26
N LEU A 35 -0.15 -14.22 8.16
CA LEU A 35 0.74 -13.40 7.35
C LEU A 35 2.14 -13.32 7.93
N ASN A 36 3.14 -13.41 7.05
CA ASN A 36 4.53 -13.20 7.44
C ASN A 36 4.83 -11.70 7.61
N ASN A 37 5.93 -11.38 8.29
CA ASN A 37 6.34 -9.99 8.55
C ASN A 37 6.53 -9.14 7.28
N THR A 38 6.85 -9.77 6.14
CA THR A 38 7.00 -9.06 4.87
C THR A 38 5.64 -8.66 4.31
N GLN A 39 4.69 -9.58 4.31
CA GLN A 39 3.32 -9.36 3.86
C GLN A 39 2.61 -8.28 4.71
N LYS A 40 2.74 -8.35 6.03
CA LYS A 40 2.20 -7.31 6.94
C LYS A 40 2.76 -5.93 6.62
N LYS A 41 4.08 -5.83 6.38
CA LYS A 41 4.72 -4.57 5.98
C LYS A 41 4.22 -4.06 4.63
N ILE A 42 4.03 -4.95 3.64
CA ILE A 42 3.48 -4.57 2.33
C ILE A 42 2.07 -3.99 2.49
N ILE A 43 1.20 -4.66 3.25
CA ILE A 43 -0.16 -4.17 3.54
C ILE A 43 -0.09 -2.78 4.19
N ASN A 44 0.76 -2.59 5.20
CA ASN A 44 0.92 -1.29 5.85
C ASN A 44 1.41 -0.20 4.91
N LEU A 45 2.30 -0.52 3.96
CA LEU A 45 2.73 0.43 2.94
C LEU A 45 1.61 0.81 1.97
N ILE A 46 0.75 -0.15 1.60
CA ILE A 46 -0.43 0.11 0.76
C ILE A 46 -1.46 0.98 1.51
N LYS A 47 -1.63 0.80 2.83
CA LYS A 47 -2.50 1.66 3.66
C LYS A 47 -2.00 3.10 3.66
N GLN A 48 -0.69 3.28 3.80
CA GLN A 48 -0.07 4.60 3.81
C GLN A 48 -0.16 5.27 2.44
N ASP A 49 -0.08 4.48 1.37
CA ASP A 49 -0.16 4.96 0.00
C ASP A 49 -0.74 3.89 -0.92
N LYS A 50 -2.02 4.05 -1.29
CA LYS A 50 -2.70 3.13 -2.21
C LYS A 50 -2.13 3.15 -3.62
N TYR A 51 -1.39 4.17 -4.02
CA TYR A 51 -0.77 4.27 -5.34
C TYR A 51 0.64 3.68 -5.38
N ILE A 52 1.15 3.21 -4.24
CA ILE A 52 2.51 2.70 -4.12
C ILE A 52 2.80 1.60 -5.15
N THR A 53 3.94 1.71 -5.81
CA THR A 53 4.39 0.76 -6.82
C THR A 53 5.18 -0.39 -6.20
N GLN A 54 5.28 -1.49 -6.94
CA GLN A 54 6.14 -2.62 -6.54
C GLN A 54 7.62 -2.20 -6.37
N ALA A 55 8.08 -1.22 -7.15
CA ALA A 55 9.44 -0.69 -7.07
C ALA A 55 9.66 0.08 -5.76
N GLU A 56 8.74 0.99 -5.41
CA GLU A 56 8.83 1.76 -4.16
C GLU A 56 8.75 0.88 -2.92
N ILE A 57 7.88 -0.15 -2.94
CA ILE A 57 7.85 -1.15 -1.87
C ILE A 57 9.21 -1.87 -1.77
N SER A 58 9.80 -2.22 -2.92
CA SER A 58 11.11 -2.87 -3.00
C SER A 58 12.20 -2.06 -2.32
N GLU A 59 12.26 -0.77 -2.63
CA GLU A 59 13.23 0.18 -2.08
C GLU A 59 13.01 0.38 -0.58
N LYS A 60 11.77 0.66 -0.15
CA LYS A 60 11.43 0.86 1.28
C LYS A 60 11.73 -0.36 2.13
N MET A 61 11.58 -1.57 1.59
CA MET A 61 11.81 -2.82 2.31
C MET A 61 13.22 -3.39 2.14
N ASN A 62 14.06 -2.78 1.30
CA ASN A 62 15.35 -3.31 0.87
C ASN A 62 15.25 -4.78 0.42
N LYS A 63 14.27 -5.07 -0.44
CA LYS A 63 14.03 -6.39 -1.02
C LYS A 63 14.10 -6.30 -2.53
N THR A 64 14.19 -7.44 -3.21
CA THR A 64 14.11 -7.48 -4.67
C THR A 64 12.66 -7.33 -5.13
N THR A 65 12.46 -6.69 -6.28
CA THR A 65 11.13 -6.49 -6.89
C THR A 65 10.43 -7.82 -7.15
N ARG A 66 11.19 -8.87 -7.52
CA ARG A 66 10.70 -10.25 -7.63
C ARG A 66 10.11 -10.79 -6.34
N THR A 67 10.72 -10.47 -5.19
CA THR A 67 10.22 -10.89 -3.87
C THR A 67 8.94 -10.15 -3.53
N ILE A 68 8.90 -8.83 -3.77
CA ILE A 68 7.69 -8.03 -3.55
C ILE A 68 6.54 -8.52 -4.42
N ARG A 69 6.77 -8.73 -5.72
CA ARG A 69 5.78 -9.26 -6.66
C ARG A 69 5.19 -10.59 -6.19
N ARG A 70 6.03 -11.52 -5.71
CA ARG A 70 5.56 -12.81 -5.16
C ARG A 70 4.67 -12.62 -3.93
N ASN A 71 5.08 -11.77 -2.99
CA ASN A 71 4.30 -11.52 -1.78
C ASN A 71 2.98 -10.78 -2.10
N MET A 72 3.00 -9.79 -2.99
CA MET A 72 1.79 -9.10 -3.43
C MET A 72 0.83 -10.06 -4.14
N LYS A 73 1.35 -10.97 -4.97
CA LYS A 73 0.51 -12.00 -5.59
C LYS A 73 -0.16 -12.90 -4.56
N MET A 74 0.57 -13.36 -3.53
CA MET A 74 -0.04 -14.13 -2.43
C MET A 74 -1.14 -13.32 -1.74
N LEU A 75 -0.91 -12.03 -1.46
CA LEU A 75 -1.92 -11.17 -0.86
C LEU A 75 -3.15 -10.98 -1.76
N GLN A 76 -2.98 -10.98 -3.09
CA GLN A 76 -4.09 -10.96 -4.03
C GLN A 76 -4.85 -12.29 -4.05
N ASP A 77 -4.11 -13.41 -4.08
CA ASP A 77 -4.69 -14.75 -4.13
C ASP A 77 -5.50 -15.04 -2.83
N GLU A 78 -5.05 -14.50 -1.69
CA GLU A 78 -5.76 -14.52 -0.39
C GLU A 78 -6.90 -13.48 -0.28
N ASN A 79 -7.19 -12.74 -1.36
CA ASN A 79 -8.17 -11.66 -1.41
C ASN A 79 -7.94 -10.53 -0.39
N LEU A 80 -6.71 -10.32 0.06
CA LEU A 80 -6.36 -9.24 0.99
C LEU A 80 -6.11 -7.91 0.29
N ILE A 81 -5.59 -7.95 -0.93
CA ILE A 81 -5.40 -6.76 -1.77
C ILE A 81 -5.87 -7.02 -3.20
N ALA A 82 -6.32 -5.98 -3.88
CA ALA A 82 -6.70 -6.01 -5.29
C ALA A 82 -6.14 -4.79 -6.03
N ARG A 83 -5.78 -4.96 -7.30
CA ARG A 83 -5.44 -3.82 -8.17
C ARG A 83 -6.73 -3.33 -8.83
N VAL A 84 -7.06 -2.05 -8.65
CA VAL A 84 -8.28 -1.43 -9.19
C VAL A 84 -7.88 -0.27 -10.10
N GLY A 85 -8.51 -0.18 -11.28
CA GLY A 85 -8.25 0.87 -12.28
C GLY A 85 -7.42 0.38 -13.46
N SER A 86 -6.91 1.32 -14.26
CA SER A 86 -6.10 1.00 -15.45
C SER A 86 -4.71 0.47 -15.08
N ASP A 87 -4.03 -0.17 -16.02
CA ASP A 87 -2.67 -0.67 -15.81
C ASP A 87 -1.70 0.46 -15.43
N THR A 88 -1.94 1.68 -15.94
CA THR A 88 -1.08 2.85 -15.77
C THR A 88 -1.44 3.75 -14.58
N ALA A 89 -2.72 3.84 -14.20
CA ALA A 89 -3.21 4.74 -13.14
C ALA A 89 -3.99 4.01 -12.04
N GLY A 90 -3.97 2.68 -12.03
CA GLY A 90 -4.62 1.88 -11.01
C GLY A 90 -3.96 1.99 -9.64
N TYR A 91 -4.75 1.76 -8.60
CA TYR A 91 -4.33 1.77 -7.20
C TYR A 91 -4.55 0.39 -6.58
N TRP A 92 -3.88 0.16 -5.45
CA TRP A 92 -4.07 -1.00 -4.60
C TRP A 92 -5.20 -0.73 -3.62
N LYS A 93 -6.24 -1.56 -3.68
CA LYS A 93 -7.34 -1.58 -2.73
C LYS A 93 -7.09 -2.72 -1.75
N ILE A 94 -7.30 -2.49 -0.46
CA ILE A 94 -7.36 -3.55 0.54
C ILE A 94 -8.79 -4.09 0.51
N THR A 95 -8.93 -5.40 0.30
CA THR A 95 -10.26 -6.04 0.23
C THR A 95 -10.71 -6.43 1.63
N GLU A 96 -11.71 -5.69 2.12
CA GLU A 96 -12.41 -5.88 3.39
C GLU A 96 -13.26 -7.14 3.49
#